data_AF-A0A967LZ36-F1
#
_entry.id   AF-A0A967LZ36-F1
#
_cell.length_a   1.000
_cell.length_b   1.000
_cell.length_c   1.000
_cell.angle_alpha   90.00
_cell.angle_beta   90.00
_cell.angle_gamma   90.00
#
_symmetry.space_group_name_H-M   'P 1'
#
loop_
_entity.id
_entity.type
_entity.pdbx_description
1 polymer ?
#
loop_
_entity_poly.entity_id
_entity_poly.type
_entity_poly.pdbx_seq_one_letter_code
_entity_poly.pdbx_strand_id
1 'polypeptide(L)'
;DLLPGSRFLTELNGRPHPKGVDMLIIAGITSPWNESDINRWVGNVRKKVSADQQQWVDDLGENMISMTHGLGDGLVTVESTRLEGVPHRTVEGTHLSMIRNVSKSSSRIPPAVPIVVDTLKKVE
;
A
#
# COMPACT_ATOMS: atom_id res chain seq x y z
N ASP A 1 -2.60 12.22 11.13
CA ASP A 1 -1.30 12.31 10.43
C ASP A 1 -1.30 11.79 9.01
N LEU A 2 -1.85 10.60 8.71
CA LEU A 2 -1.71 10.00 7.37
C LEU A 2 -2.72 10.48 6.31
N LEU A 3 -3.59 11.44 6.66
CA LEU A 3 -4.52 12.03 5.69
C LEU A 3 -3.78 12.93 4.69
N PRO A 4 -4.18 12.94 3.40
CA PRO A 4 -3.65 13.89 2.43
C PRO A 4 -3.76 15.34 2.92
N GLY A 5 -2.71 16.13 2.72
CA GLY A 5 -2.66 17.52 3.15
C GLY A 5 -2.56 17.74 4.66
N SER A 6 -2.39 16.68 5.46
CA SER A 6 -2.12 16.85 6.89
C SER A 6 -0.84 17.65 7.11
N ARG A 7 -0.76 18.35 8.25
CA ARG A 7 0.46 19.06 8.66
C ARG A 7 1.67 18.12 8.71
N PHE A 8 1.49 16.92 9.26
CA PHE A 8 2.55 15.92 9.38
C PHE A 8 3.13 15.51 8.02
N LEU A 9 2.28 15.10 7.06
CA LEU A 9 2.77 14.68 5.73
C LEU A 9 3.34 15.85 4.93
N THR A 10 2.77 17.05 5.09
CA THR A 10 3.30 18.27 4.45
C THR A 10 4.71 18.57 4.92
N GLU A 11 4.95 18.55 6.24
CA GLU A 11 6.29 18.76 6.81
C GLU A 11 7.26 17.62 6.47
N LEU A 12 6.78 16.37 6.45
CA LEU A 12 7.59 15.20 6.09
C LEU A 12 8.03 15.23 4.62
N ASN A 13 7.12 15.51 3.70
CA ASN A 13 7.36 15.53 2.26
C ASN A 13 8.20 16.74 1.82
N GLY A 14 8.26 17.81 2.62
CA GLY A 14 9.11 18.97 2.36
C GLY A 14 10.60 18.77 2.66
N ARG A 15 11.00 17.60 3.20
CA ARG A 15 12.40 17.33 3.53
C ARG A 15 13.21 17.03 2.25
N PRO A 16 14.43 17.54 2.12
CA PRO A 16 15.28 17.22 0.99
C PRO A 16 15.67 15.74 1.01
N HIS A 17 15.91 15.19 -0.18
CA HIS A 17 16.41 13.82 -0.31
C HIS A 17 17.82 13.68 0.27
N PRO A 18 18.14 12.54 0.89
CA PRO A 18 19.49 12.26 1.38
C PRO A 18 20.48 12.21 0.20
N LYS A 19 21.66 12.81 0.39
CA LYS A 19 22.75 12.76 -0.59
C LYS A 19 23.51 11.44 -0.48
N GLY A 20 23.88 10.85 -1.61
CA GLY A 20 24.69 9.64 -1.66
C GLY A 20 23.97 8.37 -1.19
N VAL A 21 22.63 8.38 -1.16
CA VAL A 21 21.81 7.22 -0.84
C VAL A 21 20.94 6.90 -2.05
N ASP A 22 21.12 5.70 -2.60
CA ASP A 22 20.26 5.19 -3.66
C ASP A 22 18.91 4.79 -3.09
N MET A 23 17.84 5.29 -3.72
CA MET A 23 16.47 5.05 -3.28
C MET A 23 15.67 4.38 -4.39
N LEU A 24 14.76 3.48 -3.99
CA LEU A 24 13.81 2.82 -4.87
C LEU A 24 12.48 2.70 -4.14
N ILE A 25 11.39 3.08 -4.81
CA ILE A 25 10.04 2.83 -4.34
C ILE A 25 9.49 1.57 -5.01
N ILE A 26 8.94 0.67 -4.20
CA ILE A 26 8.16 -0.47 -4.65
C ILE A 26 6.76 -0.30 -4.08
N ALA A 27 5.75 -0.25 -4.93
CA ALA A 27 4.35 -0.10 -4.55
C ALA A 27 3.56 -1.37 -4.85
N GLY A 28 2.66 -1.76 -3.94
CA GLY A 28 1.68 -2.81 -4.19
C GLY A 28 0.59 -2.32 -5.14
N ILE A 29 0.18 -3.21 -6.04
CA ILE A 29 -1.07 -3.10 -6.77
C ILE A 29 -1.87 -4.36 -6.48
N THR A 30 -2.94 -4.23 -5.71
CA THR A 30 -4.00 -5.21 -5.78
C THR A 30 -4.61 -5.09 -7.17
N SER A 31 -4.46 -6.13 -8.00
CA SER A 31 -5.26 -6.31 -9.23
C SER A 31 -6.67 -5.81 -8.95
N PRO A 32 -7.23 -4.91 -9.80
CA PRO A 32 -8.19 -3.90 -9.37
C PRO A 32 -9.31 -4.54 -8.55
N TRP A 33 -9.31 -4.28 -7.23
CA TRP A 33 -10.45 -4.61 -6.40
C TRP A 33 -11.57 -3.73 -6.91
N ASN A 34 -12.48 -4.34 -7.67
CA ASN A 34 -13.69 -3.65 -8.04
C ASN A 34 -14.53 -3.43 -6.77
N GLU A 35 -15.52 -2.54 -6.88
CA GLU A 35 -16.42 -2.21 -5.78
C GLU A 35 -17.03 -3.45 -5.09
N SER A 36 -17.28 -4.53 -5.83
CA SER A 36 -17.83 -5.77 -5.27
C SER A 36 -16.87 -6.53 -4.36
N ASP A 37 -15.57 -6.47 -4.62
CA ASP A 37 -14.54 -7.09 -3.79
C ASP A 37 -14.35 -6.30 -2.48
N ILE A 38 -14.45 -4.97 -2.55
CA ILE A 38 -14.40 -4.09 -1.37
C ILE A 38 -15.65 -4.29 -0.50
N ASN A 39 -16.84 -4.29 -1.09
CA ASN A 39 -18.08 -4.54 -0.38
C ASN A 39 -18.08 -5.91 0.33
N ARG A 40 -17.50 -6.94 -0.32
CA ARG A 40 -17.32 -8.26 0.29
C ARG A 40 -16.37 -8.21 1.49
N TRP A 41 -15.29 -7.46 1.40
CA TRP A 41 -14.35 -7.27 2.51
C TRP A 41 -14.98 -6.52 3.68
N VAL A 42 -15.64 -5.38 3.43
CA VAL A 42 -16.37 -4.59 4.44
C VAL A 42 -17.34 -5.49 5.20
N GLY A 43 -18.17 -6.26 4.48
CA GLY A 43 -19.12 -7.18 5.09
C GLY A 43 -18.49 -8.28 5.95
N ASN A 44 -17.28 -8.74 5.59
CA ASN A 44 -16.56 -9.76 6.35
C ASN A 44 -15.87 -9.19 7.60
N VAL A 45 -15.36 -7.97 7.54
CA VAL A 45 -14.69 -7.30 8.68
C VAL A 45 -15.71 -6.75 9.66
N ARG A 46 -16.80 -6.15 9.17
CA ARG A 46 -17.90 -5.64 10.01
C ARG A 46 -18.47 -6.69 10.96
N LYS A 47 -18.55 -7.95 10.50
CA LYS A 47 -19.00 -9.10 11.31
C LYS A 47 -18.03 -9.53 12.40
N LYS A 48 -16.78 -9.06 12.36
CA LYS A 48 -15.69 -9.45 13.27
C LYS A 48 -15.27 -8.35 14.24
N VAL A 49 -15.86 -7.15 14.11
CA VAL A 49 -15.59 -6.00 14.97
C VAL A 49 -16.81 -5.68 15.84
N SER A 50 -16.58 -4.95 16.94
CA SER A 50 -17.65 -4.49 17.82
C SER A 50 -18.47 -3.37 17.18
N ALA A 51 -19.70 -3.15 17.68
CA ALA A 51 -20.66 -2.21 17.08
C ALA A 51 -20.13 -0.78 16.96
N ASP A 52 -19.33 -0.33 17.94
CA ASP A 52 -18.67 0.97 17.98
C ASP A 52 -17.56 1.13 16.91
N GLN A 53 -17.05 0.02 16.37
CA GLN A 53 -16.02 0.00 15.33
C GLN A 53 -16.60 -0.18 13.92
N GLN A 54 -17.89 -0.51 13.79
CA GLN A 54 -18.50 -0.77 12.48
C GLN A 54 -18.54 0.47 11.59
N GLN A 55 -18.83 1.64 12.17
CA GLN A 55 -18.84 2.89 11.41
C GLN A 55 -17.48 3.18 10.78
N TRP A 56 -16.39 2.91 11.51
CA TRP A 56 -15.04 3.07 10.97
C TRP A 56 -14.75 2.10 9.81
N VAL A 57 -15.24 0.86 9.88
CA VAL A 57 -15.10 -0.12 8.79
C VAL A 57 -15.90 0.31 7.56
N ASP A 58 -17.11 0.85 7.76
CA ASP A 58 -17.95 1.38 6.68
C ASP A 58 -17.27 2.60 6.03
N ASP A 59 -16.80 3.57 6.82
CA ASP A 59 -16.10 4.77 6.34
C ASP A 59 -14.80 4.41 5.59
N LEU A 60 -14.07 3.40 6.04
CA LEU A 60 -12.88 2.90 5.37
C LEU A 60 -13.24 2.22 4.03
N GLY A 61 -14.33 1.45 4.00
CA GLY A 61 -14.85 0.83 2.79
C GLY A 61 -15.23 1.85 1.72
N GLU A 62 -16.01 2.87 2.09
CA GLU A 62 -16.41 3.98 1.21
C GLU A 62 -15.19 4.73 0.65
N ASN A 63 -14.19 5.00 1.51
CA ASN A 63 -12.93 5.59 1.07
C ASN A 63 -12.20 4.68 0.07
N MET A 64 -12.13 3.38 0.32
CA MET A 64 -11.53 2.42 -0.61
C MET A 64 -12.28 2.34 -1.95
N ILE A 65 -13.62 2.43 -1.94
CA ILE A 65 -14.44 2.50 -3.16
C ILE A 65 -14.13 3.79 -3.92
N SER A 66 -14.04 4.94 -3.25
CA SER A 66 -13.64 6.19 -3.88
C SER A 66 -12.22 6.12 -4.49
N MET A 67 -11.34 5.30 -3.90
CA MET A 67 -9.99 5.02 -4.36
C MET A 67 -9.90 3.93 -5.44
N THR A 68 -10.99 3.23 -5.80
CA THR A 68 -10.98 2.26 -6.91
C THR A 68 -10.63 2.86 -8.26
N HIS A 69 -10.76 4.19 -8.37
CA HIS A 69 -10.27 4.96 -9.51
C HIS A 69 -8.74 5.15 -9.52
N GLY A 70 -8.03 4.67 -8.49
CA GLY A 70 -6.58 4.68 -8.37
C GLY A 70 -6.03 3.30 -8.06
N LEU A 71 -5.18 2.77 -8.95
CA LEU A 71 -4.41 1.55 -8.71
C LEU A 71 -3.66 1.69 -7.36
N GLY A 72 -3.75 0.70 -6.47
CA GLY A 72 -3.20 0.79 -5.11
C GLY A 72 -3.20 -0.57 -4.40
N ASP A 73 -2.76 -0.61 -3.15
CA ASP A 73 -2.49 -1.84 -2.40
C ASP A 73 -3.56 -2.17 -1.32
N GLY A 74 -4.68 -1.46 -1.34
CA GLY A 74 -5.77 -1.53 -0.36
C GLY A 74 -5.61 -0.62 0.86
N LEU A 75 -4.51 0.14 0.97
CA LEU A 75 -4.31 1.16 2.01
C LEU A 75 -3.74 2.47 1.45
N VAL A 76 -2.87 2.37 0.44
CA VAL A 76 -2.20 3.50 -0.19
C VAL A 76 -2.37 3.40 -1.71
N THR A 77 -2.68 4.52 -2.37
CA THR A 77 -2.72 4.58 -3.83
C THR A 77 -1.30 4.56 -4.41
N VAL A 78 -1.12 3.98 -5.59
CA VAL A 78 0.15 4.03 -6.32
C VAL A 78 0.62 5.47 -6.49
N GLU A 79 -0.30 6.41 -6.76
CA GLU A 79 0.06 7.81 -6.92
C GLU A 79 0.64 8.42 -5.64
N SER A 80 0.04 8.12 -4.47
CA SER A 80 0.54 8.57 -3.18
C SER A 80 1.91 7.99 -2.81
N THR A 81 2.36 6.92 -3.48
CA THR A 81 3.70 6.35 -3.26
C THR A 81 4.79 7.04 -4.07
N ARG A 82 4.47 7.92 -5.02
CA ARG A 82 5.46 8.56 -5.88
C ARG A 82 6.27 9.61 -5.11
N LEU A 83 7.56 9.67 -5.41
CA LEU A 83 8.49 10.68 -4.92
C LEU A 83 9.36 11.17 -6.08
N GLU A 84 9.43 12.48 -6.28
CA GLU A 84 10.09 13.07 -7.44
C GLU A 84 11.59 12.71 -7.51
N GLY A 85 12.06 12.24 -8.67
CA GLY A 85 13.47 11.86 -8.82
C GLY A 85 13.86 10.53 -8.17
N VAL A 86 12.91 9.78 -7.59
CA VAL A 86 13.14 8.42 -7.09
C VAL A 86 12.51 7.38 -8.02
N PRO A 87 13.27 6.38 -8.51
CA PRO A 87 12.73 5.28 -9.30
C PRO A 87 11.53 4.60 -8.62
N HIS A 88 10.54 4.21 -9.42
CA HIS A 88 9.29 3.62 -8.94
C HIS A 88 8.97 2.32 -9.68
N ARG A 89 8.57 1.29 -8.92
CA ARG A 89 8.17 -0.03 -9.41
C ARG A 89 6.85 -0.44 -8.78
N THR A 90 6.03 -1.18 -9.51
CA THR A 90 4.80 -1.77 -8.99
C THR A 90 4.88 -3.29 -8.97
N VAL A 91 4.28 -3.92 -7.97
CA VAL A 91 4.18 -5.38 -7.84
C VAL A 91 2.77 -5.81 -7.47
N GLU A 92 2.34 -6.98 -7.92
CA GLU A 92 1.03 -7.50 -7.57
C GLU A 92 0.93 -7.90 -6.10
N GLY A 93 0.09 -7.21 -5.33
CA GLY A 93 -0.11 -7.52 -3.92
C GLY A 93 -0.75 -6.38 -3.15
N THR A 94 -1.33 -6.73 -2.00
CA THR A 94 -1.78 -5.77 -0.99
C THR A 94 -0.59 -5.19 -0.23
N HIS A 95 -0.86 -4.18 0.59
CA HIS A 95 0.09 -3.59 1.53
C HIS A 95 0.83 -4.65 2.37
N LEU A 96 0.16 -5.75 2.70
CA LEU A 96 0.74 -6.85 3.47
C LEU A 96 1.41 -7.90 2.59
N SER A 97 0.77 -8.30 1.48
CA SER A 97 1.22 -9.46 0.72
C SER A 97 2.40 -9.17 -0.22
N MET A 98 2.74 -7.90 -0.43
CA MET A 98 3.85 -7.49 -1.28
C MET A 98 5.22 -7.85 -0.71
N ILE A 99 5.38 -7.82 0.62
CA ILE A 99 6.66 -8.04 1.31
C ILE A 99 6.69 -9.30 2.18
N ARG A 100 5.54 -9.94 2.44
CA ARG A 100 5.49 -11.15 3.28
C ARG A 100 4.38 -12.11 2.88
N ASN A 101 4.54 -13.35 3.30
CA ASN A 101 3.46 -14.33 3.30
C ASN A 101 2.50 -14.06 4.46
N VAL A 102 1.19 -14.12 4.19
CA VAL A 102 0.15 -13.92 5.20
C VAL A 102 -0.08 -15.19 6.03
N SER A 103 0.13 -16.37 5.43
CA SER A 103 0.12 -17.67 6.11
C SER A 103 1.53 -18.22 6.27
N LYS A 104 1.83 -18.82 7.42
CA LYS A 104 3.11 -19.52 7.69
C LYS A 104 3.34 -20.72 6.79
N SER A 105 2.27 -21.35 6.28
CA SER A 105 2.36 -22.50 5.38
C SER A 105 2.59 -22.13 3.92
N SER A 106 2.57 -20.84 3.57
CA SER A 106 2.76 -20.39 2.19
C SER A 106 4.22 -20.49 1.78
N SER A 107 4.49 -21.17 0.67
CA SER A 107 5.79 -21.21 -0.01
C SER A 107 5.96 -20.11 -1.07
N ARG A 108 4.95 -19.23 -1.25
CA ARG A 108 5.02 -18.10 -2.18
C ARG A 108 6.21 -17.20 -1.85
N ILE A 109 6.89 -16.70 -2.88
CA ILE A 109 7.87 -15.62 -2.72
C ILE A 109 7.12 -14.28 -2.80
N PRO A 110 7.17 -13.41 -1.78
CA PRO A 110 6.56 -12.09 -1.86
C PRO A 110 7.23 -11.26 -2.96
N PRO A 111 6.46 -10.57 -3.82
CA PRO A 111 6.92 -10.08 -5.11
C PRO A 111 7.82 -8.85 -5.02
N ALA A 112 7.79 -8.11 -3.91
CA ALA A 112 8.78 -7.07 -3.67
C ALA A 112 10.16 -7.63 -3.34
N VAL A 113 10.24 -8.85 -2.77
CA VAL A 113 11.50 -9.42 -2.26
C VAL A 113 12.55 -9.63 -3.36
N PRO A 114 12.24 -10.23 -4.52
CA PRO A 114 13.22 -10.33 -5.61
C PRO A 114 13.77 -8.98 -6.07
N ILE A 115 12.90 -7.96 -6.18
CA ILE A 115 13.32 -6.61 -6.59
C ILE A 115 14.27 -5.99 -5.56
N VAL A 116 13.99 -6.14 -4.26
CA VAL A 116 14.87 -5.66 -3.19
C VAL A 116 16.23 -6.35 -3.27
N VAL A 117 16.26 -7.68 -3.38
CA VAL A 117 17.50 -8.45 -3.45
C VAL A 117 18.33 -8.06 -4.68
N ASP A 118 17.70 -7.93 -5.84
CA ASP A 118 18.38 -7.52 -7.07
C ASP A 118 18.91 -6.08 -7.00
N THR A 119 18.19 -5.20 -6.32
CA THR A 119 18.62 -3.81 -6.12
C THR A 119 19.85 -3.77 -5.22
N LEU A 120 19.85 -4.52 -4.12
CA LEU A 120 20.99 -4.56 -3.20
C LEU A 120 22.25 -5.18 -3.84
N LYS A 121 22.09 -6.22 -4.67
CA LYS A 121 23.21 -6.86 -5.38
C LYS A 121 23.85 -5.99 -6.46
N LYS A 122 23.14 -4.97 -6.97
CA LYS A 122 23.67 -4.05 -7.99
C LYS A 122 24.53 -2.92 -7.39
N VAL A 123 24.59 -2.81 -6.07
CA VAL A 123 25.37 -1.79 -5.35
C VAL A 123 26.80 -2.29 -5.02
N GLU A 124 27.21 -3.43 -5.59
CA GLU A 124 28.60 -3.92 -5.63
C GLU A 124 29.31 -3.54 -6.93
#